data_AF-S4M4D5-F1
#
_entry.id   AF-S4M4D5-F1
#
_cell.length_a   1.000
_cell.length_b   1.000
_cell.length_c   1.000
_cell.angle_alpha   90.00
_cell.angle_beta   90.00
_cell.angle_gamma   90.00
#
_symmetry.space_group_name_H-M   'P 1'
#
loop_
_entity.id
_entity.type
_entity.pdbx_description
1 polymer ?
#
loop_
_entity_poly.entity_id
_entity_poly.type
_entity_poly.pdbx_seq_one_letter_code
_entity_poly.pdbx_strand_id
1 'polypeptide(L)'
;MPGAHSFHLERYPEGREATVAWGSLDLRFANDSGNAVYVQAESTDTSVTIAFLGTRNYDRITSVKGPRSNVKEPEQKVSADKKCVPQTPLEGFDVTVERVFHNDGKEVRREPFRTHYTPRDEFTCETPR
;
A
#
# COMPACT_ATOMS: atom_id res chain seq x y z
N MET A 1 9.75 -2.22 -3.90
CA MET A 1 8.86 -1.27 -3.22
C MET A 1 8.56 -1.85 -1.83
N PRO A 2 8.68 -1.08 -0.73
CA PRO A 2 8.13 -1.53 0.54
C PRO A 2 6.65 -1.92 0.32
N GLY A 3 6.28 -3.10 0.79
CA GLY A 3 4.97 -3.68 0.52
C GLY A 3 3.85 -2.91 1.21
N ALA A 4 2.63 -3.13 0.75
CA ALA A 4 1.44 -2.74 1.49
C ALA A 4 1.41 -3.45 2.86
N HIS A 5 0.61 -2.93 3.79
CA HIS A 5 0.32 -3.63 5.03
C HIS A 5 -0.29 -5.01 4.74
N SER A 6 -0.05 -5.99 5.62
CA SER A 6 -0.66 -7.32 5.49
C SER A 6 -2.19 -7.30 5.66
N PHE A 7 -2.74 -6.27 6.30
CA PHE A 7 -4.17 -6.03 6.46
C PHE A 7 -4.51 -4.60 6.05
N HIS A 8 -5.72 -4.39 5.53
CA HIS A 8 -6.12 -3.08 5.05
C HIS A 8 -6.42 -2.12 6.21
N LEU A 9 -5.81 -0.93 6.16
CA LEU A 9 -6.09 0.16 7.09
C LEU A 9 -6.89 1.24 6.35
N GLU A 10 -8.16 1.43 6.75
CA GLU A 10 -9.15 2.26 6.03
C GLU A 10 -8.70 3.69 5.74
N ARG A 11 -7.78 4.24 6.54
CA ARG A 11 -7.22 5.59 6.34
C ARG A 11 -6.32 5.71 5.11
N TYR A 12 -5.91 4.60 4.49
CA TYR A 12 -5.07 4.60 3.29
C TYR A 12 -5.86 4.09 2.09
N PRO A 13 -5.61 4.59 0.87
CA PRO A 13 -6.22 4.03 -0.32
C PRO A 13 -5.70 2.60 -0.56
N GLU A 14 -6.64 1.66 -0.74
CA GLU A 14 -6.35 0.25 -1.04
C GLU A 14 -5.31 0.09 -2.17
N GLY A 15 -4.32 -0.78 -1.94
CA GLY A 15 -3.23 -1.07 -2.88
C GLY A 15 -2.28 0.10 -3.15
N ARG A 16 -2.39 1.22 -2.44
CA ARG A 16 -1.55 2.43 -2.58
C ARG A 16 -1.07 2.93 -1.21
N GLU A 17 -0.47 2.02 -0.47
CA GLU A 17 0.12 2.30 0.84
C GLU A 17 1.52 1.70 0.94
N ALA A 18 2.27 2.10 1.97
CA ALA A 18 3.58 1.57 2.27
C ALA A 18 3.72 1.39 3.78
N THR A 19 4.39 0.32 4.19
CA THR A 19 4.75 0.08 5.59
C THR A 19 6.16 0.59 5.87
N VAL A 20 6.35 1.25 7.01
CA VAL A 20 7.67 1.69 7.48
C VAL A 20 8.37 0.50 8.15
N ALA A 21 9.59 0.21 7.72
CA ALA A 21 10.42 -0.88 8.22
C ALA A 21 11.80 -0.36 8.62
N TRP A 22 11.90 0.20 9.83
CA TRP A 22 13.11 0.82 10.34
C TRP A 22 14.26 -0.19 10.46
N GLY A 23 15.41 0.13 9.87
CA GLY A 23 16.66 -0.62 10.00
C GLY A 23 16.70 -1.96 9.25
N SER A 24 15.61 -2.38 8.60
CA SER A 24 15.51 -3.68 7.93
C SER A 24 15.23 -3.58 6.42
N LEU A 25 14.66 -2.47 5.94
CA LEU A 25 14.36 -2.30 4.51
C LEU A 25 14.50 -0.84 4.06
N ASP A 26 15.21 -0.65 2.95
CA ASP A 26 15.30 0.66 2.28
C ASP A 26 14.18 0.85 1.25
N LEU A 27 13.66 2.07 1.14
CA LEU A 27 12.91 2.50 -0.04
C LEU A 27 13.87 2.64 -1.22
N ARG A 28 13.63 1.89 -2.29
CA ARG A 28 14.42 1.93 -3.52
C ARG A 28 13.51 2.16 -4.72
N PHE A 29 13.97 2.97 -5.67
CA PHE A 29 13.34 3.18 -6.96
C PHE A 29 14.35 2.97 -8.08
N ALA A 30 13.86 2.52 -9.23
CA ALA A 30 14.65 2.44 -10.45
C ALA A 30 14.35 3.68 -11.30
N ASN A 31 15.38 4.35 -11.79
CA ASN A 31 15.24 5.38 -12.81
C ASN A 31 15.21 4.70 -14.18
N ASP A 32 14.00 4.44 -14.69
CA ASP A 32 13.75 3.87 -16.02
C ASP A 32 13.54 4.96 -17.09
N SER A 33 13.80 6.23 -16.76
CA SER A 33 13.52 7.32 -17.69
C SER A 33 14.48 7.40 -18.88
N GLY A 34 15.65 6.74 -18.80
CA GLY A 34 16.75 6.91 -19.75
C GLY A 34 17.46 8.26 -19.66
N ASN A 35 17.02 9.14 -18.75
CA ASN A 35 17.55 10.48 -18.55
C ASN A 35 18.12 10.63 -17.12
N ALA A 36 18.95 11.65 -16.92
CA ALA A 36 19.35 12.03 -15.57
C ALA A 36 18.13 12.53 -14.78
N VAL A 37 18.04 12.10 -13.52
CA VAL A 37 17.06 12.60 -12.56
C VAL A 37 17.82 13.28 -11.43
N TYR A 38 17.48 14.52 -11.16
CA TYR A 38 17.97 15.27 -10.00
C TYR A 38 16.94 15.19 -8.88
N VAL A 39 17.37 14.73 -7.71
CA VAL A 39 16.52 14.64 -6.53
C VAL A 39 16.90 15.79 -5.59
N GLN A 40 15.96 16.72 -5.40
CA GLN A 40 16.10 17.82 -4.45
C GLN A 40 15.31 17.48 -3.20
N ALA A 41 15.95 17.63 -2.04
CA ALA A 41 15.33 17.41 -0.74
C ALA A 41 15.50 18.67 0.11
N GLU A 42 14.39 19.16 0.66
CA GLU A 42 14.36 20.30 1.56
C GLU A 42 13.47 19.96 2.76
N SER A 43 13.80 20.49 3.94
CA SER A 43 13.04 20.24 5.16
C SER A 43 12.85 21.51 5.97
N THR A 44 11.73 21.58 6.68
CA THR A 44 11.47 22.52 7.78
C THR A 44 11.35 21.74 9.09
N ASP A 45 11.06 22.42 10.20
CA ASP A 45 10.81 21.78 11.49
C ASP A 45 9.60 20.83 11.47
N THR A 46 8.71 20.95 10.48
CA THR A 46 7.43 20.20 10.41
C THR A 46 7.18 19.51 9.07
N SER A 47 8.05 19.66 8.08
CA SER A 47 7.83 19.11 6.74
C SER A 47 9.11 18.70 6.03
N VAL A 48 8.97 17.76 5.11
CA VAL A 48 10.01 17.37 4.16
C VAL A 48 9.41 17.43 2.76
N THR A 49 10.07 18.13 1.85
CA THR A 49 9.70 18.24 0.45
C THR A 49 10.77 17.54 -0.39
N ILE A 50 10.34 16.55 -1.18
CA ILE A 50 11.20 15.87 -2.14
C ILE A 50 10.70 16.19 -3.54
N ALA A 51 11.55 16.80 -4.37
CA ALA A 51 11.26 17.11 -5.76
C ALA A 51 12.14 16.26 -6.68
N PHE A 52 11.51 15.64 -7.68
CA PHE A 52 12.20 14.92 -8.75
C PHE A 52 12.17 15.81 -10.00
N LEU A 53 13.35 16.29 -10.39
CA LEU A 53 13.55 17.13 -11.57
C LEU A 53 14.19 16.31 -12.68
N GLY A 54 13.66 16.40 -13.90
CA GLY A 54 14.17 15.65 -15.04
C GLY A 54 13.31 15.81 -16.29
N THR A 55 13.67 15.06 -17.34
CA THR A 55 12.91 15.00 -18.59
C THR A 55 11.72 14.04 -18.44
N ARG A 56 10.51 14.50 -18.80
CA ARG A 56 9.31 13.67 -18.75
C ARG A 56 9.28 12.73 -19.96
N ASN A 57 8.98 11.46 -19.71
CA ASN A 57 8.75 10.47 -20.77
C ASN A 57 7.27 10.33 -21.17
N TYR A 58 6.37 10.86 -20.35
CA TYR A 58 4.92 10.75 -20.53
C TYR A 58 4.26 12.07 -20.11
N ASP A 59 3.21 12.46 -20.79
CA ASP A 59 2.46 13.67 -20.46
C ASP A 59 1.71 13.56 -19.13
N ARG A 60 1.17 12.36 -18.87
CA ARG A 60 0.36 12.10 -17.68
C ARG A 60 0.45 10.64 -17.26
N ILE A 61 0.61 10.42 -15.96
CA ILE A 61 0.45 9.12 -15.30
C ILE A 61 -0.75 9.20 -14.38
N THR A 62 -1.65 8.23 -14.47
CA THR A 62 -2.83 8.12 -13.60
C THR A 62 -2.89 6.75 -12.95
N SER A 63 -3.65 6.61 -11.86
CA SER A 63 -3.91 5.32 -11.22
C SER A 63 -5.39 4.97 -11.27
N VAL A 64 -5.74 3.75 -11.67
CA VAL A 64 -7.11 3.23 -11.67
C VAL A 64 -7.19 2.04 -10.72
N LYS A 65 -8.07 2.09 -9.73
CA LYS A 65 -8.32 0.99 -8.79
C LYS A 65 -9.38 0.06 -9.37
N GLY A 66 -9.12 -1.24 -9.40
CA GLY A 66 -10.13 -2.26 -9.68
C GLY A 66 -11.06 -2.51 -8.48
N PRO A 67 -12.09 -3.34 -8.66
CA PRO A 67 -12.90 -3.82 -7.53
C PRO A 67 -12.09 -4.72 -6.60
N ARG A 68 -12.56 -4.90 -5.36
CA ARG A 68 -12.07 -5.97 -4.49
C ARG A 68 -12.43 -7.33 -5.09
N SER A 69 -11.57 -8.32 -4.89
CA SER A 69 -11.77 -9.70 -5.31
C SER A 69 -11.32 -10.64 -4.20
N ASN A 70 -11.74 -11.91 -4.23
CA ASN A 70 -11.40 -12.90 -3.19
C ASN A 70 -11.68 -12.41 -1.77
N VAL A 71 -12.82 -11.72 -1.60
CA VAL A 71 -13.24 -11.18 -0.31
C VAL A 71 -13.45 -12.33 0.68
N LYS A 72 -12.85 -12.20 1.86
CA LYS A 72 -12.93 -13.16 2.95
C LYS A 72 -13.28 -12.43 4.24
N GLU A 73 -14.45 -12.79 4.77
CA GLU A 73 -14.91 -12.32 6.05
C GLU A 73 -14.04 -12.87 7.19
N PRO A 74 -13.80 -12.07 8.24
CA PRO A 74 -13.10 -12.51 9.44
C PRO A 74 -13.99 -13.45 10.28
N GLU A 75 -13.36 -14.37 11.00
CA GLU A 75 -14.04 -15.26 11.94
C GLU A 75 -14.10 -14.64 13.34
N GLN A 76 -15.05 -15.08 14.16
CA GLN A 76 -15.08 -14.76 15.59
C GLN A 76 -14.46 -15.90 16.39
N LYS A 77 -13.50 -15.58 17.25
CA LYS A 77 -12.78 -16.53 18.10
C LYS A 77 -12.83 -16.10 19.55
N VAL A 78 -13.13 -17.06 20.42
CA VAL A 78 -13.09 -16.87 21.88
C VAL A 78 -11.86 -17.59 22.40
N SER A 79 -11.06 -16.90 23.22
CA SER A 79 -9.88 -17.46 23.85
C SER A 79 -9.88 -17.18 25.35
N ALA A 80 -9.59 -18.22 26.13
CA ALA A 80 -9.38 -18.13 27.57
C ALA A 80 -7.89 -18.15 27.95
N ASP A 81 -6.99 -17.98 26.97
CA ASP A 81 -5.56 -17.90 27.23
C ASP A 81 -5.27 -16.66 28.10
N LYS A 82 -4.43 -16.83 29.13
CA LYS A 82 -3.96 -15.74 29.99
C LYS A 82 -3.22 -14.64 29.21
N LYS A 83 -2.69 -14.95 28.02
CA LYS A 83 -2.04 -14.01 27.10
C LYS A 83 -2.95 -13.52 25.97
N CYS A 84 -4.26 -13.79 26.04
CA CYS A 84 -5.20 -13.33 25.04
C CYS A 84 -5.19 -11.80 24.96
N VAL A 85 -5.09 -11.27 23.75
CA VAL A 85 -5.23 -9.84 23.45
C VAL A 85 -6.45 -9.69 22.56
N PRO A 86 -7.45 -8.86 22.95
CA PRO A 86 -8.62 -8.66 22.11
C PRO A 86 -8.24 -8.07 20.75
N GLN A 87 -8.87 -8.54 19.68
CA GLN A 87 -8.61 -8.07 18.31
C GLN A 87 -9.91 -7.74 17.60
N THR A 88 -9.95 -6.59 16.91
CA THR A 88 -11.09 -6.18 16.09
C THR A 88 -11.00 -6.82 14.71
N PRO A 89 -12.12 -7.32 14.15
CA PRO A 89 -12.14 -7.99 12.86
C PRO A 89 -11.76 -7.04 11.71
N LEU A 90 -11.07 -7.57 10.70
CA LEU A 90 -10.84 -6.91 9.40
C LEU A 90 -11.06 -7.91 8.26
N GLU A 91 -11.82 -7.49 7.26
CA GLU A 91 -12.00 -8.23 6.00
C GLU A 91 -10.65 -8.39 5.26
N GLY A 92 -10.42 -9.57 4.69
CA GLY A 92 -9.34 -9.82 3.76
C GLY A 92 -9.83 -9.80 2.32
N PHE A 93 -8.99 -9.35 1.38
CA PHE A 93 -9.33 -9.28 -0.04
C PHE A 93 -8.09 -9.04 -0.89
N ASP A 94 -8.24 -9.27 -2.19
CA ASP A 94 -7.28 -8.88 -3.21
C ASP A 94 -7.75 -7.61 -3.92
N VAL A 95 -6.81 -6.72 -4.22
CA VAL A 95 -7.06 -5.54 -5.06
C VAL A 95 -5.94 -5.37 -6.08
N THR A 96 -6.33 -4.93 -7.28
CA THR A 96 -5.38 -4.54 -8.32
C THR A 96 -5.51 -3.05 -8.60
N VAL A 97 -4.38 -2.35 -8.59
CA VAL A 97 -4.27 -0.95 -8.98
C VAL A 97 -3.45 -0.89 -10.27
N GLU A 98 -4.01 -0.29 -11.31
CA GLU A 98 -3.32 -0.11 -12.58
C GLU A 98 -2.68 1.29 -12.64
N ARG A 99 -1.37 1.34 -12.90
CA ARG A 99 -0.68 2.54 -13.32
C ARG A 99 -0.88 2.70 -14.83
N VAL A 100 -1.52 3.79 -15.24
CA VAL A 100 -1.89 4.07 -16.63
C VAL A 100 -1.06 5.22 -17.16
N PHE A 101 -0.38 4.99 -18.27
CA PHE A 101 0.53 5.92 -18.92
C PHE A 101 -0.16 6.57 -20.11
N HIS A 102 -0.09 7.89 -20.20
CA HIS A 102 -0.65 8.66 -21.31
C HIS A 102 0.44 9.45 -22.05
N ASN A 103 0.37 9.45 -23.38
CA ASN A 103 1.19 10.27 -24.27
C ASN A 103 0.32 10.80 -25.42
N ASP A 104 0.49 12.06 -25.79
CA ASP A 104 -0.33 12.75 -26.79
C ASP A 104 -1.84 12.59 -26.53
N GLY A 105 -2.21 12.63 -25.24
CA GLY A 105 -3.59 12.46 -24.77
C GLY A 105 -4.16 11.03 -24.87
N LYS A 106 -3.37 10.05 -25.33
CA LYS A 106 -3.79 8.65 -25.48
C LYS A 106 -3.13 7.77 -24.44
N GLU A 107 -3.86 6.75 -24.01
CA GLU A 107 -3.28 5.69 -23.21
C GLU A 107 -2.30 4.87 -24.05
N VAL A 108 -1.07 4.70 -23.56
CA VAL A 108 -0.01 3.96 -24.26
C VAL A 108 0.42 2.69 -23.51
N ARG A 109 0.14 2.59 -22.22
CA ARG A 109 0.56 1.46 -21.38
C ARG A 109 -0.24 1.37 -20.09
N ARG A 110 -0.43 0.15 -19.60
CA ARG A 110 -0.90 -0.15 -18.25
C ARG A 110 0.05 -1.10 -17.53
N GLU A 111 0.18 -0.91 -16.24
CA GLU A 111 0.92 -1.81 -15.36
C GLU A 111 0.09 -2.16 -14.13
N PRO A 112 -0.26 -3.44 -13.93
CA PRO A 112 -1.02 -3.86 -12.77
C PRO A 112 -0.13 -4.07 -11.55
N PHE A 113 -0.57 -3.55 -10.41
CA PHE A 113 0.00 -3.82 -9.08
C PHE A 113 -1.04 -4.53 -8.25
N ARG A 114 -0.79 -5.80 -7.91
CA ARG A 114 -1.69 -6.61 -7.09
C ARG A 114 -1.25 -6.58 -5.64
N THR A 115 -2.21 -6.37 -4.76
CA THR A 115 -2.03 -6.43 -3.30
C THR A 115 -3.00 -7.44 -2.73
N HIS A 116 -2.51 -8.28 -1.81
CA HIS A 116 -3.31 -9.22 -1.04
C HIS A 116 -3.38 -8.74 0.41
N TYR A 117 -4.59 -8.59 0.94
CA TYR A 117 -4.84 -8.33 2.35
C TYR A 117 -5.36 -9.60 3.02
N THR A 118 -4.68 -10.01 4.08
CA THR A 118 -5.08 -11.14 4.91
C THR A 118 -6.17 -10.69 5.88
N PRO A 119 -7.27 -11.45 6.03
CA PRO A 119 -8.30 -11.14 7.02
C PRO A 119 -7.71 -11.25 8.43
N ARG A 120 -8.24 -10.44 9.35
CA ARG A 120 -7.93 -10.54 10.77
C ARG A 120 -9.18 -10.92 11.52
N ASP A 121 -9.14 -12.06 12.17
CA ASP A 121 -10.25 -12.55 12.99
C ASP A 121 -10.47 -11.66 14.21
N GLU A 122 -11.71 -11.66 14.68
CA GLU A 122 -12.05 -11.12 15.99
C GLU A 122 -11.60 -12.08 17.08
N PHE A 123 -10.90 -11.56 18.09
CA PHE A 123 -10.60 -12.32 19.30
C PHE A 123 -11.27 -11.68 20.51
N THR A 124 -12.15 -12.42 21.16
CA THR A 124 -12.75 -12.09 22.46
C THR A 124 -12.03 -12.86 23.55
N CYS A 125 -11.52 -12.15 24.54
CA CYS A 125 -10.80 -12.75 25.66
C CYS A 125 -11.74 -12.98 26.84
N GLU A 126 -11.85 -14.23 27.26
CA GLU A 126 -12.58 -14.61 28.46
C GLU A 126 -11.60 -14.90 29.59
N THR A 127 -12.04 -14.66 30.83
CA THR A 127 -11.25 -15.10 31.99
C THR A 127 -11.43 -16.62 32.12
N PRO A 128 -10.34 -17.41 32.14
CA PRO A 128 -10.46 -18.85 32.35
C PRO A 128 -11.20 -19.13 33.67
N ARG A 129 -12.22 -20.00 33.61
CA ARG A 129 -12.98 -20.43 34.78
C ARG A 129 -12.14 -21.28 35.72
#